data_AF-A0A484Z1W0-F1
#
_entry.id   AF-A0A484Z1W0-F1
#
_cell.length_a   1.000
_cell.length_b   1.000
_cell.length_c   1.000
_cell.angle_alpha   90.00
_cell.angle_beta   90.00
_cell.angle_gamma   90.00
#
_symmetry.space_group_name_H-M   'P 1'
#
loop_
_entity.id
_entity.type
_entity.pdbx_description
1 polymer ?
#
loop_
_entity_poly.entity_id
_entity_poly.type
_entity_poly.pdbx_seq_one_letter_code
_entity_poly.pdbx_strand_id
1 'polypeptide(L)'
;MRNIALTYLSHGFIMKKPAFIITIDTEGDNLWQNHRVIKTENARYLARFQSLCERFGFKPVWLTNYEMAIEPVFIAFAKDVIARGAGGGGYAPSCVE
;
A
#
# COMPACT_ATOMS: atom_id res chain seq x y z
N MET A 1 46.45 -37.79 -3.76
CA MET A 1 45.09 -37.73 -4.31
C MET A 1 44.08 -37.78 -3.19
N ARG A 2 43.39 -36.65 -2.95
CA ARG A 2 42.07 -36.43 -2.32
C ARG A 2 42.10 -35.05 -1.66
N ASN A 3 41.71 -34.05 -2.45
CA ASN A 3 41.57 -32.66 -2.03
C ASN A 3 40.45 -32.56 -0.99
N ILE A 4 40.80 -32.10 0.22
CA ILE A 4 39.89 -31.80 1.32
C ILE A 4 39.29 -30.36 1.21
N ALA A 5 39.54 -29.65 0.11
CA ALA A 5 39.28 -28.21 0.02
C ALA A 5 38.01 -27.84 -0.78
N LEU A 6 36.88 -28.52 -0.59
CA LEU A 6 35.64 -28.10 -1.28
C LEU A 6 34.36 -28.21 -0.44
N THR A 7 34.45 -27.91 0.85
CA THR A 7 33.28 -27.68 1.70
C THR A 7 33.47 -26.45 2.60
N TYR A 8 34.06 -25.39 2.06
CA TYR A 8 33.71 -24.07 2.56
C TYR A 8 32.33 -23.75 2.00
N LEU A 9 31.31 -24.02 2.80
CA LEU A 9 30.02 -23.35 2.64
C LEU A 9 30.34 -21.87 2.49
N SER A 10 30.10 -21.33 1.29
CA SER A 10 29.81 -19.92 1.11
C SER A 10 28.47 -19.66 1.81
N HIS A 11 28.49 -19.62 3.14
CA HIS A 11 27.55 -18.86 3.94
C HIS A 11 27.84 -17.39 3.63
N GLY A 12 27.51 -16.99 2.40
CA GLY A 12 27.37 -15.59 2.03
C GLY A 12 26.34 -15.03 3.00
N PHE A 13 26.80 -14.14 3.87
CA PHE A 13 25.96 -13.35 4.73
C PHE A 13 24.92 -12.67 3.82
N ILE A 14 23.69 -13.18 3.78
CA ILE A 14 22.59 -12.52 3.08
C ILE A 14 22.33 -11.25 3.90
N MET A 15 23.02 -10.16 3.56
CA MET A 15 22.63 -8.86 4.06
C MET A 15 21.25 -8.59 3.50
N LYS A 16 20.23 -8.86 4.32
CA LYS A 16 18.84 -8.60 3.99
C LYS A 16 18.75 -7.10 3.74
N LYS A 17 18.52 -6.69 2.49
CA LYS A 17 18.30 -5.28 2.17
C LYS A 17 17.17 -4.77 3.07
N PRO A 18 17.28 -3.56 3.63
CA PRO A 18 16.24 -3.01 4.48
C PRO A 18 14.92 -2.98 3.68
N ALA A 19 13.83 -3.36 4.35
CA ALA A 19 12.51 -3.26 3.77
C ALA A 19 12.08 -1.79 3.76
N PHE A 20 11.47 -1.36 2.65
CA PHE A 20 10.86 -0.05 2.53
C PHE A 20 9.41 -0.23 2.10
N ILE A 21 8.48 0.29 2.90
CA ILE A 21 7.04 0.17 2.69
C ILE A 21 6.45 1.58 2.67
N ILE A 22 5.61 1.86 1.68
CA ILE A 22 4.81 3.09 1.62
C ILE A 22 3.38 2.70 1.94
N THR A 23 2.85 3.20 3.05
CA THR A 23 1.44 3.09 3.41
C THR A 23 0.78 4.44 3.22
N ILE A 24 -0.41 4.46 2.61
CA ILE A 24 -1.23 5.66 2.51
C ILE A 24 -2.54 5.40 3.23
N ASP A 25 -2.82 6.25 4.21
CA ASP A 25 -4.07 6.23 4.94
C ASP A 25 -5.10 7.12 4.22
N THR A 26 -6.16 6.49 3.73
CA THR A 26 -7.23 7.14 2.97
C THR A 26 -8.50 7.16 3.78
N GLU A 27 -8.70 8.29 4.46
CA GLU A 27 -9.85 8.57 5.30
C GLU A 27 -10.79 9.59 4.64
N GLY A 28 -12.00 9.75 5.17
CA GLY A 28 -12.92 10.81 4.74
C GLY A 28 -12.36 12.23 4.90
N ASP A 29 -12.91 13.17 4.15
CA ASP A 29 -12.47 14.56 4.12
C ASP A 29 -12.57 15.22 5.50
N ASN A 30 -11.41 15.64 6.02
CA ASN A 30 -11.29 16.31 7.31
C ASN A 30 -11.95 15.52 8.47
N LEU A 31 -11.84 14.19 8.43
CA LEU A 31 -12.53 13.26 9.34
C LEU A 31 -12.36 13.63 10.82
N TRP A 32 -11.15 14.02 11.21
CA TRP A 32 -10.80 14.41 12.59
C TRP A 32 -11.52 15.66 13.10
N GLN A 33 -12.06 16.50 12.21
CA GLN A 33 -12.80 17.71 12.60
C GLN A 33 -14.29 17.64 12.22
N ASN A 34 -14.68 16.71 11.34
CA ASN A 34 -16.01 16.66 10.74
C ASN A 34 -16.78 15.41 11.18
N HIS A 35 -17.64 15.59 12.18
CA HIS A 35 -18.37 14.50 12.84
C HIS A 35 -19.81 14.33 12.33
N ARG A 36 -20.25 15.11 11.33
CA ARG A 36 -21.65 15.14 10.89
C ARG A 36 -21.87 14.63 9.48
N VAL A 37 -21.08 15.13 8.54
CA VAL A 37 -21.23 14.80 7.12
C VAL A 37 -19.86 14.53 6.56
N ILE A 38 -19.45 13.27 6.60
CA ILE A 38 -18.17 12.84 6.07
C ILE A 38 -18.28 12.80 4.54
N LYS A 39 -17.41 13.55 3.86
CA LYS A 39 -17.29 13.53 2.40
C LYS A 39 -16.06 12.71 2.00
N THR A 40 -15.97 12.36 0.73
CA THR A 40 -14.94 11.49 0.16
C THR A 40 -14.36 12.10 -1.12
N GLU A 41 -14.37 13.43 -1.24
CA GLU A 41 -13.91 14.15 -2.43
C GLU A 41 -12.42 13.90 -2.69
N ASN A 42 -11.65 13.64 -1.64
CA ASN A 42 -10.25 13.23 -1.75
C ASN A 42 -10.03 11.93 -2.55
N ALA A 43 -11.03 11.04 -2.67
CA ALA A 43 -10.95 9.80 -3.45
C ALA A 43 -10.61 10.07 -4.93
N ARG A 44 -11.03 11.22 -5.47
CA ARG A 44 -10.74 11.63 -6.86
C ARG A 44 -9.26 11.89 -7.12
N TYR A 45 -8.45 11.96 -6.07
CA TYR A 45 -7.03 12.26 -6.14
C TYR A 45 -6.12 11.06 -5.93
N LEU A 46 -6.67 9.87 -5.67
CA LEU A 46 -5.86 8.68 -5.41
C LEU A 46 -5.13 8.20 -6.67
N ALA A 47 -5.82 8.22 -7.81
CA ALA A 47 -5.26 7.80 -9.10
C ALA A 47 -3.97 8.57 -9.48
N ARG A 48 -3.92 9.89 -9.24
CA ARG A 48 -2.70 10.69 -9.55
C ARG A 48 -1.51 10.29 -8.67
N PHE A 49 -1.75 9.98 -7.40
CA PHE A 49 -0.67 9.53 -6.50
C PHE A 49 -0.21 8.12 -6.87
N GLN A 50 -1.14 7.23 -7.21
CA GLN A 50 -0.82 5.90 -7.72
C GLN A 50 0.04 5.98 -8.99
N SER A 51 -0.32 6.82 -9.98
CA SER A 51 0.50 7.03 -11.17
C SER A 51 1.89 7.57 -10.85
N LEU A 52 2.03 8.40 -9.80
CA LEU A 52 3.34 8.85 -9.33
C LEU A 52 4.16 7.69 -8.78
N CYS A 53 3.59 6.85 -7.91
CA CYS A 53 4.26 5.66 -7.39
C CYS A 53 4.73 4.73 -8.51
N GLU A 54 3.87 4.46 -9.49
CA GLU A 54 4.18 3.61 -10.64
C GLU A 54 5.36 4.15 -11.46
N ARG A 55 5.41 5.47 -11.69
CA ARG A 55 6.54 6.11 -12.39
C ARG A 55 7.88 5.89 -11.71
N PHE A 56 7.90 5.69 -10.39
CA PHE A 56 9.11 5.44 -9.60
C PHE A 56 9.27 3.95 -9.20
N GLY A 57 8.41 3.06 -9.69
CA GLY A 57 8.48 1.62 -9.40
C GLY A 57 8.04 1.25 -7.97
N PHE A 58 7.30 2.13 -7.29
CA PHE A 58 6.77 1.87 -5.96
C PHE A 58 5.37 1.24 -6.01
N LYS A 59 5.10 0.33 -5.07
CA LYS A 59 3.79 -0.29 -4.85
C LYS A 59 3.27 0.11 -3.48
N PRO A 60 2.45 1.17 -3.38
CA PRO A 60 1.89 1.60 -2.11
C PRO A 60 0.90 0.56 -1.58
N VAL A 61 0.75 0.54 -0.26
CA VAL A 61 -0.33 -0.15 0.45
C VAL A 61 -1.38 0.89 0.83
N TRP A 62 -2.62 0.67 0.39
CA TRP A 62 -3.74 1.57 0.66
C TRP A 62 -4.50 1.07 1.89
N LEU A 63 -4.48 1.86 2.96
CA LEU A 63 -5.30 1.71 4.15
C LEU A 63 -6.51 2.63 4.00
N THR A 64 -7.69 2.16 4.37
CA THR A 64 -8.91 2.93 4.14
C THR A 64 -9.95 2.73 5.22
N ASN A 65 -10.70 3.78 5.53
CA ASN A 65 -11.81 3.74 6.48
C ASN A 65 -13.14 3.36 5.77
N TYR A 66 -14.22 3.23 6.55
CA TYR A 66 -15.51 2.74 6.01
C TYR A 66 -16.07 3.65 4.91
N GLU A 67 -16.10 4.97 5.14
CA GLU A 67 -16.66 5.93 4.20
C GLU A 67 -15.95 5.89 2.85
N MET A 68 -14.62 5.76 2.87
CA MET A 68 -13.82 5.59 1.65
C MET A 68 -14.00 4.20 1.04
N ALA A 69 -14.11 3.13 1.83
CA ALA A 69 -14.28 1.77 1.33
C ALA A 69 -15.58 1.56 0.54
N ILE A 70 -16.64 2.31 0.88
CA ILE A 70 -17.94 2.25 0.19
C ILE A 70 -18.08 3.27 -0.95
N GLU A 71 -17.14 4.22 -1.07
CA GLU A 71 -17.17 5.27 -2.08
C GLU A 71 -16.97 4.68 -3.50
N PRO A 72 -17.91 4.87 -4.45
CA PRO A 72 -17.79 4.35 -5.81
C PRO A 72 -16.48 4.72 -6.51
N VAL A 73 -15.99 5.95 -6.32
CA VAL A 73 -14.71 6.40 -6.90
C VAL A 73 -13.54 5.60 -6.34
N PHE A 74 -13.51 5.36 -5.03
CA PHE A 74 -12.48 4.55 -4.38
C PHE A 74 -12.54 3.09 -4.85
N ILE A 75 -13.73 2.50 -4.93
CA ILE A 75 -13.92 1.12 -5.39
C ILE A 75 -13.41 0.94 -6.82
N ALA A 76 -13.74 1.86 -7.73
CA ALA A 76 -13.26 1.83 -9.10
C ALA A 76 -11.72 1.92 -9.15
N PHE A 77 -11.14 2.84 -8.38
CA PHE A 77 -9.69 2.99 -8.23
C PHE A 77 -9.02 1.72 -7.69
N ALA A 78 -9.51 1.15 -6.59
CA ALA A 78 -8.94 -0.02 -5.96
C ALA A 78 -9.00 -1.25 -6.89
N LYS A 79 -10.11 -1.44 -7.60
CA LYS A 79 -10.25 -2.52 -8.61
C LYS A 79 -9.22 -2.40 -9.72
N ASP A 80 -8.99 -1.18 -10.25
CA ASP A 80 -7.96 -0.94 -11.26
C ASP A 80 -6.55 -1.28 -10.74
N VAL A 81 -6.20 -0.79 -9.55
CA VAL A 81 -4.89 -1.03 -8.93
C VAL A 81 -4.63 -2.51 -8.69
N ILE A 82 -5.64 -3.24 -8.18
CA ILE A 82 -5.56 -4.69 -7.94
C ILE A 82 -5.42 -5.44 -9.27
N ALA A 83 -6.24 -5.12 -10.28
CA ALA A 83 -6.17 -5.77 -11.58
C ALA A 83 -4.81 -5.62 -12.26
N ARG A 84 -4.15 -4.48 -12.06
CA ARG A 84 -2.80 -4.20 -12.61
C ARG A 84 -1.66 -4.71 -11.74
N GLY A 85 -1.93 -5.25 -10.54
CA GLY A 85 -0.88 -5.66 -9.59
C GLY A 85 0.03 -4.51 -9.14
N ALA A 86 -0.50 -3.29 -9.17
CA ALA A 86 0.23 -2.03 -8.97
C ALA A 86 0.16 -1.50 -7.52
N GLY A 87 -0.48 -2.23 -6.61
CA GLY A 87 -0.58 -1.91 -5.19
C GLY A 87 -1.07 -3.11 -4.37
N GLY A 88 -0.98 -3.01 -3.05
CA GLY A 88 -1.56 -3.98 -2.10
C GLY A 88 -2.72 -3.36 -1.33
N GLY A 89 -3.81 -4.12 -1.14
CA GLY A 89 -4.92 -3.71 -0.28
C GLY A 89 -4.73 -4.24 1.15
N GLY A 90 -4.72 -3.34 2.14
CA GLY A 90 -4.80 -3.69 3.55
C GLY A 90 -6.05 -3.06 4.16
N TYR A 91 -6.98 -3.87 4.66
CA TYR A 91 -8.12 -3.37 5.42
C TYR A 91 -7.59 -2.82 6.76
N ALA A 92 -7.91 -1.57 7.12
CA ALA A 92 -7.58 -0.99 8.43
C ALA A 92 -8.82 -1.06 9.33
N PRO A 93 -8.91 -2.00 10.28
CA PRO A 93 -10.10 -2.20 11.10
C PRO A 93 -10.27 -1.18 12.26
N SER A 94 -9.52 -0.07 12.32
CA SER A 94 -9.38 0.71 13.56
C SER A 94 -10.31 1.92 13.74
N CYS A 95 -11.49 1.98 13.10
CA CYS A 95 -12.45 3.07 13.33
C CYS A 95 -13.87 2.60 13.69
N VAL A 96 -14.03 1.37 14.21
CA VAL A 96 -15.27 0.95 14.88
C VAL A 96 -14.92 0.53 16.31
N GLU A 97 -14.68 1.54 17.15
CA GLU A 97 -15.02 1.58 18.58
C GLU A 97 -14.87 3.02 19.09
#